data_AF-A0A925WHH6-F1
#
_entry.id   AF-A0A925WHH6-F1
#
_cell.length_a   1.000
_cell.length_b   1.000
_cell.length_c   1.000
_cell.angle_alpha   90.00
_cell.angle_beta   90.00
_cell.angle_gamma   90.00
#
_symmetry.space_group_name_H-M   'P 1'
#
loop_
_entity.id
_entity.type
_entity.pdbx_description
1 polymer ?
#
loop_
_entity_poly.entity_id
_entity_poly.type
_entity_poly.pdbx_seq_one_letter_code
_entity_poly.pdbx_strand_id
1 'polypeptide(L)' 'MIYSDRDIKRLLNEGRIIIDPAPDLATQLGSCSLDLRLSHEFSVFEYNRHPYIDVRDPKQA' A
#
# COMPACT_ATOMS: atom_id res chain seq x y z
N MET A 1 -13.58 5.48 11.83
CA MET A 1 -14.00 4.12 12.22
C MET A 1 -13.07 3.14 11.54
N ILE A 2 -12.63 2.07 12.23
CA ILE A 2 -11.70 1.05 11.71
C ILE A 2 -12.47 -0.27 11.59
N TYR A 3 -12.19 -1.07 10.56
CA TYR A 3 -12.82 -2.38 10.38
C TYR A 3 -12.17 -3.44 11.26
N SER A 4 -13.00 -4.29 11.87
CA SER A 4 -12.54 -5.49 12.57
C SER A 4 -12.07 -6.56 11.58
N ASP A 5 -11.33 -7.55 12.07
CA ASP A 5 -10.94 -8.75 11.32
C ASP A 5 -12.14 -9.44 10.60
N ARG A 6 -13.30 -9.50 11.26
CA ARG A 6 -14.55 -10.05 10.73
C ARG A 6 -15.10 -9.21 9.59
N ASP A 7 -15.07 -7.88 9.74
CA ASP A 7 -15.53 -6.97 8.70
C ASP A 7 -14.59 -7.00 7.50
N ILE A 8 -13.27 -7.02 7.73
CA ILE A 8 -12.27 -7.14 6.66
C ILE A 8 -12.55 -8.41 5.85
N LYS A 9 -12.71 -9.56 6.51
CA LYS A 9 -13.08 -10.84 5.85
C LYS A 9 -14.37 -10.73 5.03
N ARG A 10 -15.42 -10.14 5.62
CA ARG A 10 -16.70 -9.97 4.94
C ARG A 10 -16.58 -9.08 3.71
N LEU A 11 -15.87 -7.95 3.81
CA LEU A 11 -15.71 -6.99 2.72
C LEU A 11 -14.84 -7.53 1.58
N LEU A 12 -13.84 -8.36 1.89
CA LEU A 12 -13.07 -9.11 0.89
C LEU A 12 -13.96 -10.11 0.14
N ASN A 13 -14.80 -10.86 0.86
CA ASN A 13 -15.73 -11.83 0.26
C ASN A 13 -16.84 -11.15 -0.58
N GLU A 14 -17.33 -9.98 -0.16
CA GLU A 14 -18.30 -9.16 -0.91
C GLU A 14 -17.67 -8.50 -2.15
N GLY A 15 -16.35 -8.57 -2.33
CA GLY A 15 -15.63 -7.90 -3.41
C GLY A 15 -15.60 -6.37 -3.28
N ARG A 16 -15.98 -5.82 -2.12
CA ARG A 16 -15.92 -4.37 -1.84
C ARG A 16 -14.48 -3.91 -1.60
N ILE A 17 -13.64 -4.79 -1.08
CA ILE A 17 -12.19 -4.62 -1.01
C ILE A 17 -11.59 -5.72 -1.87
N ILE A 18 -10.70 -5.33 -2.78
CA ILE A 18 -10.01 -6.27 -3.67
C ILE A 18 -8.52 -6.10 -3.43
N ILE A 19 -7.85 -7.23 -3.18
CA ILE A 19 -6.40 -7.29 -3.02
C ILE A 19 -5.91 -8.39 -3.95
N ASP A 20 -4.99 -8.01 -4.82
CA ASP A 20 -4.38 -8.90 -5.80
C ASP A 20 -2.86 -8.84 -5.65
N PRO A 21 -2.18 -9.99 -5.40
CA PRO A 21 -2.73 -11.33 -5.20
C PRO A 21 -3.56 -11.46 -3.90
N ALA A 22 -4.47 -12.44 -3.88
CA ALA A 22 -5.32 -12.69 -2.71
C ALA A 22 -4.46 -12.92 -1.43
N PRO A 23 -4.80 -12.26 -0.31
CA PRO A 23 -4.00 -12.35 0.91
C PRO A 23 -4.19 -13.70 1.62
N ASP A 24 -3.12 -14.20 2.25
CA ASP A 24 -3.21 -15.32 3.17
C ASP A 24 -3.77 -14.84 4.53
N LEU A 25 -5.08 -15.01 4.72
CA LEU A 25 -5.77 -14.56 5.93
C LEU A 25 -5.35 -15.32 7.21
N ALA A 26 -4.63 -16.43 7.11
CA ALA A 26 -4.12 -17.14 8.29
C ALA A 26 -2.90 -16.43 8.90
N THR A 27 -2.08 -15.78 8.07
CA THR A 27 -0.83 -15.15 8.51
C THR A 27 -0.86 -13.63 8.44
N GLN A 28 -1.67 -13.05 7.53
CA GLN A 28 -1.67 -11.61 7.26
C GLN A 28 -2.81 -10.85 7.97
N LEU A 29 -3.83 -11.54 8.50
CA LEU A 29 -4.96 -10.87 9.13
C LEU A 29 -4.74 -10.63 10.63
N GLY A 30 -4.67 -9.37 11.03
CA GLY A 30 -4.68 -8.93 12.42
C GLY A 30 -6.10 -8.58 12.91
N SER A 31 -6.21 -8.15 14.18
CA SER A 31 -7.50 -7.82 14.81
C SER A 31 -8.30 -6.71 14.12
N CYS A 32 -7.60 -5.77 13.48
CA CYS A 32 -8.18 -4.64 12.77
C CYS A 32 -7.27 -4.12 11.65
N SER A 33 -6.43 -5.01 11.10
CA SER A 33 -5.43 -4.71 10.09
C SER A 33 -5.23 -5.91 9.17
N LEU A 34 -4.65 -5.66 8.00
CA LEU A 34 -4.23 -6.70 7.07
C LEU A 34 -2.82 -6.36 6.56
N ASP A 35 -1.88 -7.25 6.83
CA ASP A 35 -0.48 -7.08 6.48
C ASP A 35 -0.27 -7.31 4.98
N LEU A 36 0.50 -6.41 4.35
CA LEU A 36 0.90 -6.52 2.95
C LEU A 36 2.37 -6.91 2.83
N ARG A 37 2.75 -7.42 1.66
CA ARG A 37 4.14 -7.83 1.37
C ARG A 37 4.86 -6.75 0.58
N LEU A 38 6.16 -6.61 0.86
CA LEU A 38 7.04 -5.72 0.11
C LEU A 38 7.25 -6.24 -1.31
N SER A 39 7.12 -5.35 -2.30
CA SER A 39 7.43 -5.66 -3.70
C SER A 39 8.94 -5.60 -3.97
N HIS A 40 9.33 -5.96 -5.19
CA HIS A 40 10.72 -5.94 -5.67
C HIS A 40 11.04 -4.70 -6.52
N GLU A 41 10.09 -3.76 -6.66
CA GLU A 41 10.26 -2.52 -7.42
C GLU A 41 10.60 -1.37 -6.47
N PHE A 42 11.70 -0.67 -6.76
CA PHE A 42 12.21 0.41 -5.94
C PHE A 42 12.55 1.62 -6.81
N SER A 43 12.18 2.81 -6.34
CA SER A 43 12.59 4.08 -6.93
C SER A 43 13.82 4.64 -6.20
N VAL A 44 14.76 5.20 -6.96
CA VAL A 44 15.99 5.80 -6.43
C VAL A 44 16.12 7.24 -6.91
N PHE A 45 16.78 8.08 -6.11
CA PHE A 45 17.05 9.47 -6.48
C PHE A 45 18.39 9.61 -7.22
N GLU A 46 18.40 10.32 -8.34
CA GLU A 46 19.62 10.74 -9.04
C GLU A 46 20.15 12.04 -8.43
N TYR A 47 20.78 11.93 -7.26
CA TYR A 47 21.21 13.07 -6.43
C TYR A 47 22.27 13.99 -7.06
N ASN A 48 22.89 13.57 -8.16
CA ASN A 48 23.93 14.35 -8.86
C ASN A 48 23.37 15.26 -9.96
N ARG A 49 22.09 15.14 -10.34
CA ARG A 49 21.49 15.92 -11.43
C ARG A 49 20.82 17.21 -10.98
N HIS A 50 20.32 17.24 -9.75
CA HIS A 50 19.59 18.39 -9.20
C HIS A 50 20.09 18.70 -7.78
N PRO A 51 20.41 19.98 -7.47
CA PRO A 51 20.89 20.36 -6.14
C PRO A 51 19.79 20.37 -5.07
N TYR A 52 18.52 20.44 -5.48
CA TYR A 52 17.35 20.41 -4.61
C TYR A 52 16.11 20.00 -5.41
N ILE A 53 15.02 19.72 -4.70
CA ILE A 53 13.69 19.46 -5.25
C ILE A 53 12.79 20.63 -4.87
N ASP A 54 12.29 21.40 -5.84
CA ASP A 54 11.28 22.43 -5.63
C ASP A 54 9.91 21.97 -6.13
N VAL A 55 9.02 21.69 -5.18
CA VAL A 55 7.64 21.22 -5.43
C VAL A 55 6.75 22.27 -6.11
N ARG A 56 7.20 23.53 -6.25
CA ARG A 56 6.47 24.62 -6.90
C ARG A 56 6.94 24.93 -8.31
N ASP A 57 8.07 24.36 -8.74
CA ASP A 57 8.55 24.53 -10.12
C ASP A 57 7.94 23.42 -11.01
N PRO A 58 6.98 23.74 -11.89
CA PRO A 58 6.36 22.75 -12.78
C PRO A 58 7.34 22.16 -13.81
N LYS A 59 8.56 22.69 -13.95
CA LYS A 59 9.60 22.11 -14.79
C LYS A 59 10.43 21.03 -14.10
N GLN A 60 10.35 20.92 -12.77
CA GLN A 60 10.97 19.86 -11.96
C GLN A 60 10.00 18.74 -11.57
N ALA A 61 8.69 18.94 -11.79
CA ALA A 61 7.63 17.98 -11.51
C ALA A 61 7.43 16.93 -12.62
#